data_AF-A0A7J8T525-F1
#
_entry.id   AF-A0A7J8T525-F1
#
_cell.length_a   1.000
_cell.length_b   1.000
_cell.length_c   1.000
_cell.angle_alpha   90.00
_cell.angle_beta   90.00
_cell.angle_gamma   90.00
#
_symmetry.space_group_name_H-M   'P 1'
#
loop_
_entity.id
_entity.type
_entity.pdbx_description
1 polymer ?
#
loop_
_entity_poly.entity_id
_entity_poly.type
_entity_poly.pdbx_seq_one_letter_code
_entity_poly.pdbx_strand_id
1 'polypeptide(L)' 'MEAEELLKLRKSLTMVYVQRTSKHLWVVSKDMERDIFTSATEVQAHRIMDLVA' A
#
# COMPACT_ATOMS: atom_id res chain seq x y z
N MET A 1 -18.51 11.23 -13.18
CA MET A 1 -18.99 10.91 -11.82
C MET A 1 -18.19 9.75 -11.23
N GLU A 2 -18.11 8.60 -11.89
CA GLU A 2 -17.39 7.41 -11.35
C GLU A 2 -15.88 7.59 -11.18
N ALA A 3 -15.20 8.24 -12.14
CA ALA A 3 -13.75 8.44 -12.07
C ALA A 3 -13.31 9.31 -10.87
N GLU A 4 -14.14 10.25 -10.43
CA GLU A 4 -13.84 11.10 -9.28
C GLU A 4 -13.95 10.32 -7.96
N GLU A 5 -14.99 9.49 -7.84
CA GLU A 5 -15.17 8.61 -6.68
C GLU A 5 -14.05 7.57 -6.58
N LEU A 6 -13.65 6.97 -7.70
CA LEU A 6 -12.48 6.09 -7.75
C LEU A 6 -11.19 6.81 -7.37
N LEU A 7 -11.02 8.08 -7.77
CA LEU A 7 -9.86 8.88 -7.39
C LEU A 7 -9.85 9.17 -5.88
N LYS A 8 -11.01 9.48 -5.28
CA LYS A 8 -11.15 9.65 -3.83
C LYS A 8 -10.78 8.38 -3.09
N LEU A 9 -11.32 7.23 -3.51
CA LEU A 9 -11.00 5.93 -2.92
C LEU A 9 -9.50 5.62 -3.01
N ARG A 10 -8.90 5.81 -4.18
CA ARG A 10 -7.46 5.58 -4.39
C ARG A 10 -6.61 6.42 -3.44
N LYS A 11 -6.89 7.73 -3.34
CA LYS A 11 -6.19 8.64 -2.42
C LYS A 11 -6.32 8.20 -0.96
N SER A 12 -7.52 7.82 -0.54
CA SER A 12 -7.78 7.33 0.83
C SER A 12 -6.97 6.08 1.14
N LEU A 13 -6.96 5.09 0.24
CA LEU A 13 -6.16 3.87 0.41
C LEU A 13 -4.66 4.17 0.45
N THR A 14 -4.15 4.98 -0.47
CA THR A 14 -2.73 5.37 -0.48
C THR A 14 -2.32 6.00 0.86
N MET A 15 -3.15 6.88 1.44
CA MET A 15 -2.85 7.48 2.74
C MET A 15 -2.83 6.47 3.89
N VAL A 16 -3.72 5.48 3.90
CA VAL A 16 -3.71 4.40 4.89
C VAL A 16 -2.41 3.59 4.79
N TYR A 17 -1.97 3.24 3.57
CA TYR A 17 -0.73 2.50 3.38
C TYR A 17 0.51 3.32 3.75
N VAL A 18 0.55 4.62 3.47
CA VAL A 18 1.62 5.52 3.94
C VAL A 18 1.75 5.47 5.46
N GLN A 19 0.63 5.56 6.18
CA GLN A 19 0.62 5.52 7.64
C GLN A 19 1.07 4.16 8.19
N ARG A 20 0.61 3.05 7.58
CA ARG A 20 0.89 1.70 8.06
C ARG A 20 2.31 1.22 7.76
N THR A 21 2.85 1.59 6.60
CA THR A 21 4.16 1.12 6.13
C THR A 21 5.29 2.11 6.42
N SER A 22 4.96 3.33 6.83
CA SER A 22 5.92 4.45 6.97
C SER A 22 6.70 4.78 5.69
N LYS A 23 6.26 4.28 4.53
CA LYS A 23 6.84 4.61 3.21
C LYS A 23 6.38 5.98 2.75
N HIS A 24 7.21 6.68 1.98
CA HIS A 24 6.82 7.94 1.35
C HIS A 24 5.65 7.76 0.37
N LEU A 25 4.81 8.80 0.24
CA LEU A 25 3.62 8.81 -0.62
C LEU A 25 3.89 8.36 -2.06
N TRP A 26 5.01 8.80 -2.65
CA TRP A 26 5.36 8.44 -4.02
C TRP A 26 5.71 6.96 -4.19
N VAL A 27 6.33 6.34 -3.16
CA VAL A 27 6.67 4.92 -3.16
C VAL A 27 5.38 4.11 -3.13
N VAL A 28 4.47 4.41 -2.20
CA VAL A 28 3.18 3.74 -2.09
C VAL A 28 2.35 3.92 -3.36
N SER A 29 2.35 5.13 -3.93
CA SER A 29 1.60 5.40 -5.16
C SER A 29 2.10 4.56 -6.33
N LYS A 30 3.43 4.40 -6.45
CA LYS A 30 4.05 3.55 -7.48
C LYS A 30 3.80 2.06 -7.21
N ASP A 31 3.89 1.64 -5.96
CA ASP A 31 3.63 0.26 -5.53
C ASP A 31 2.17 -0.15 -5.80
N MET A 32 1.23 0.80 -5.81
CA MET A 32 -0.20 0.57 -6.07
C MET A 32 -0.61 0.68 -7.55
N GLU A 33 0.29 1.05 -8.48
CA GLU A 33 -0.05 1.14 -9.92
C GLU A 33 -0.29 -0.24 -10.56
N ARG A 34 0.32 -1.28 -10.00
CA ARG A 34 0.16 -2.68 -10.41
C ARG A 34 0.17 -3.57 -9.19
N ASP A 35 -0.40 -4.76 -9.33
CA ASP A 35 -0.36 -5.75 -8.26
C ASP A 35 1.08 -6.18 -7.98
N ILE A 36 1.51 -5.99 -6.72
CA ILE A 36 2.77 -6.50 -6.22
C ILE A 36 2.46 -7.69 -5.33
N PHE A 37 2.73 -8.89 -5.83
CA PHE A 37 2.69 -10.10 -5.03
C PHE A 37 3.98 -10.21 -4.23
N THR A 38 3.89 -9.98 -2.93
CA THR A 38 5.02 -10.04 -1.99
C THR A 38 4.90 -11.31 -1.15
N SER A 39 6.01 -12.03 -0.93
CA SER A 39 6.01 -13.21 -0.08
C SER A 39 5.88 -12.86 1.41
N ALA A 40 5.37 -13.78 2.23
CA ALA A 40 5.21 -13.56 3.68
C ALA A 40 6.53 -13.16 4.37
N THR A 41 7.64 -13.76 3.95
CA THR A 41 8.99 -13.45 4.44
C THR A 41 9.43 -12.03 4.08
N GLU A 42 9.13 -11.58 2.86
CA GLU A 42 9.41 -10.20 2.45
C GLU A 42 8.52 -9.21 3.22
N VAL A 43 7.24 -9.51 3.47
CA VAL A 43 6.35 -8.64 4.25
C VAL A 43 6.84 -8.51 5.71
N GLN A 44 7.34 -9.60 6.30
CA GLN A 44 7.96 -9.58 7.63
C GLN A 44 9.28 -8.80 7.64
N ALA A 45 10.13 -8.98 6.62
CA ALA A 45 11.39 -8.23 6.47
C ALA A 45 11.15 -6.71 6.33
N HIS A 46 10.07 -6.30 5.68
CA HIS A 46 9.65 -4.91 5.56
C HIS A 46 8.87 -4.39 6.79
N ARG A 47 8.71 -5.20 7.84
CA ARG A 47 7.96 -4.87 9.07
C ARG A 47 6.52 -4.43 8.83
N ILE A 48 5.91 -4.95 7.77
CA ILE A 48 4.50 -4.70 7.46
C ILE A 48 3.61 -5.68 8.25
N MET A 49 4.12 -6.88 8.56
CA MET A 49 3.48 -7.86 9.43
C MET A 49 4.47 -8.32 10.51
N ASP A 50 3.96 -8.50 11.74
CA ASP A 50 4.79 -8.88 12.90
C ASP A 50 5.10 -10.38 12.93
N LEU A 51 4.16 -11.24 12.53
CA LEU A 51 4.29 -12.70 12.58
C LEU A 51 3.75 -13.35 11.30
N VAL A 52 4.43 -14.42 10.87
CA VAL A 52 3.96 -15.39 9.88
C VAL A 52 3.77 -16.70 10.63
N ALA A 53 2.61 -17.36 10.43
CA ALA A 53 2.26 -18.63 11.08
C ALA A 53 2.88 -19.83 10.37
#